data_AF-A0A2R8F2N0-F1
#
_entry.id   AF-A0A2R8F2N0-F1
#
_cell.length_a   1.000
_cell.length_b   1.000
_cell.length_c   1.000
_cell.angle_alpha   90.00
_cell.angle_beta   90.00
_cell.angle_gamma   90.00
#
_symmetry.space_group_name_H-M   'P 1'
#
loop_
_entity.id
_entity.type
_entity.pdbx_description
1 polymer ?
#
loop_
_entity_poly.entity_id
_entity_poly.type
_entity_poly.pdbx_seq_one_letter_code
_entity_poly.pdbx_strand_id
1 'polypeptide(L)'
;MKNVCKKLAIILSLILLNTVAVAAEQSIQQDLIQDRAILAKEYFNIGSSFLRLKKYHEAIENFDIAIKYDPSHASAYNSKGML
;
A
#
# COMPACT_ATOMS: atom_id res chain seq x y z
N MET A 1 -21.13 26.74 37.09
CA MET A 1 -21.65 26.15 35.83
C MET A 1 -20.86 26.60 34.59
N LYS A 2 -20.71 27.91 34.33
CA LYS A 2 -19.99 28.45 33.15
C LYS A 2 -18.56 27.88 32.93
N ASN A 3 -17.81 27.61 33.98
CA ASN A 3 -16.43 27.08 33.88
C ASN A 3 -16.37 25.58 33.52
N VAL A 4 -17.40 24.80 33.89
CA VAL A 4 -17.48 23.36 33.59
C VAL A 4 -17.79 23.16 32.11
N CYS A 5 -18.73 23.94 31.55
CA CYS A 5 -19.04 23.92 30.12
C CYS A 5 -17.82 24.33 29.25
N LYS A 6 -17.03 25.32 29.68
CA LYS A 6 -15.79 25.70 28.98
C LYS A 6 -14.76 24.56 28.95
N LYS A 7 -14.57 23.85 30.07
CA LYS A 7 -13.66 22.69 30.12
C LYS A 7 -14.14 21.54 29.21
N LEU A 8 -15.44 21.24 29.22
CA LEU A 8 -16.04 20.23 28.34
C LEU A 8 -15.87 20.58 26.85
N ALA A 9 -16.07 21.85 26.49
CA ALA A 9 -15.87 22.31 25.11
C ALA A 9 -14.40 22.18 24.65
N ILE A 10 -13.44 22.49 25.52
CA ILE A 10 -12.01 22.32 25.23
C ILE A 10 -11.67 20.84 25.02
N ILE A 11 -12.12 19.95 25.91
CA ILE A 11 -11.87 18.51 25.78
C ILE A 11 -12.47 17.95 24.48
N LEU A 12 -13.71 18.35 24.14
CA LEU A 12 -14.35 17.92 22.90
C LEU A 12 -13.59 18.41 21.66
N SER A 13 -13.11 19.66 21.67
CA SER A 13 -12.30 20.21 20.57
C SER A 13 -10.96 19.48 20.40
N LEU A 14 -10.32 19.06 21.49
CA LEU A 14 -9.07 18.30 21.46
C LEU A 14 -9.28 16.90 20.89
N ILE A 15 -10.38 16.24 21.25
CA ILE A 15 -10.73 14.92 20.70
C ILE A 15 -10.98 15.03 19.20
N LEU A 16 -11.76 16.02 18.76
CA LEU A 16 -12.04 16.27 17.34
C LEU A 16 -10.75 16.53 16.56
N LEU A 17 -9.86 17.38 17.08
CA LEU A 17 -8.56 17.67 16.47
C LEU A 17 -7.71 16.40 16.33
N ASN A 18 -7.65 15.56 17.37
CA ASN A 18 -6.90 14.31 17.34
C ASN A 18 -7.48 13.30 16.33
N THR A 19 -8.80 13.19 16.21
CA THR A 19 -9.43 12.28 15.24
C THR A 19 -9.15 12.68 13.79
N VAL A 20 -9.13 13.98 13.49
CA VAL A 20 -8.85 14.48 12.15
C VAL A 20 -7.39 14.23 11.76
N ALA A 21 -6.44 14.41 12.70
CA ALA A 21 -5.03 14.13 12.46
C ALA A 21 -4.79 12.65 12.12
N VAL A 22 -5.37 11.73 12.90
CA VAL A 22 -5.29 10.28 12.64
C VAL A 22 -5.93 9.90 11.30
N ALA A 23 -7.08 10.49 10.96
CA ALA A 23 -7.75 10.22 9.68
C ALA A 23 -6.90 10.65 8.48
N ALA A 24 -6.21 11.80 8.56
CA ALA A 24 -5.31 12.28 7.51
C ALA A 24 -4.05 11.39 7.36
N GLU A 25 -3.47 10.93 8.47
CA GLU A 25 -2.36 9.97 8.44
C GLU A 25 -2.78 8.64 7.80
N GLN A 26 -3.96 8.14 8.16
CA GLN A 26 -4.49 6.89 7.63
C GLN A 26 -4.79 6.98 6.12
N SER A 27 -5.34 8.10 5.64
CA SER A 27 -5.54 8.29 4.19
C SER A 27 -4.22 8.29 3.42
N ILE A 28 -3.18 8.97 3.94
CA ILE A 28 -1.86 8.99 3.30
C ILE A 28 -1.24 7.58 3.28
N GLN A 29 -1.33 6.83 4.37
CA GLN A 29 -0.83 5.45 4.39
C GLN A 29 -1.60 4.56 3.41
N GLN A 30 -2.91 4.75 3.29
CA GLN A 30 -3.75 3.98 2.38
C GLN A 30 -3.41 4.28 0.92
N ASP A 31 -3.17 5.55 0.57
CA ASP A 31 -2.69 5.95 -0.76
C ASP A 31 -1.31 5.34 -1.06
N LEU A 32 -0.35 5.39 -0.12
CA LEU A 32 0.96 4.77 -0.27
C LEU A 32 0.91 3.24 -0.41
N ILE A 33 -0.06 2.58 0.23
CA ILE A 33 -0.30 1.15 0.08
C ILE A 33 -0.90 0.87 -1.31
N GLN A 34 -1.84 1.69 -1.77
CA GLN A 34 -2.40 1.58 -3.13
C GLN A 34 -1.32 1.78 -4.20
N ASP A 35 -0.47 2.80 -4.05
CA ASP A 35 0.63 3.07 -4.99
C ASP A 35 1.60 1.89 -5.07
N ARG A 36 1.95 1.29 -3.92
CA ARG A 36 2.76 0.07 -3.88
C ARG A 36 2.08 -1.12 -4.55
N ALA A 37 0.79 -1.32 -4.32
CA ALA A 37 0.04 -2.38 -4.98
C ALA A 37 -0.05 -2.19 -6.50
N ILE A 38 -0.21 -0.95 -6.97
CA ILE A 38 -0.18 -0.61 -8.40
C ILE A 38 1.20 -0.94 -9.00
N LEU A 39 2.29 -0.52 -8.35
CA LEU A 39 3.64 -0.83 -8.79
C LEU A 39 3.89 -2.34 -8.86
N ALA A 40 3.47 -3.09 -7.85
CA ALA A 40 3.60 -4.55 -7.85
C ALA A 40 2.89 -5.19 -9.04
N LYS A 41 1.64 -4.77 -9.31
CA LYS A 41 0.86 -5.26 -10.44
C LYS A 41 1.51 -4.93 -11.79
N GLU A 42 2.09 -3.74 -11.93
CA GLU A 42 2.76 -3.32 -13.17
C GLU A 42 3.98 -4.20 -13.46
N TYR A 43 4.87 -4.37 -12.48
CA TYR A 43 6.04 -5.24 -12.64
C TYR A 43 5.64 -6.71 -12.88
N PHE A 44 4.57 -7.20 -12.25
CA PHE A 44 4.03 -8.53 -12.54
C PHE A 44 3.59 -8.67 -14.03
N ASN A 45 2.96 -7.64 -14.60
CA ASN A 45 2.54 -7.64 -16.00
C ASN A 45 3.74 -7.62 -16.97
N ILE A 46 4.79 -6.87 -16.63
CA ILE A 46 6.04 -6.84 -17.40
C ILE A 46 6.72 -8.21 -17.35
N GLY A 47 6.86 -8.81 -16.15
CA GLY A 47 7.42 -10.16 -16.00
C GLY A 47 6.63 -11.22 -16.75
N SER A 48 5.30 -11.15 -16.70
CA SER A 48 4.41 -12.01 -17.49
C SER A 48 4.60 -11.86 -19.00
N SER A 49 4.94 -10.65 -19.46
CA SER A 49 5.23 -10.38 -20.87
C SER A 49 6.56 -11.00 -21.29
N PHE A 50 7.61 -10.88 -20.46
CA PHE A 50 8.88 -11.55 -20.69
C PHE A 50 8.77 -13.08 -20.65
N LEU A 51 7.96 -13.62 -19.73
CA LEU A 51 7.64 -15.05 -19.66
C LEU A 51 7.05 -15.56 -20.98
N ARG A 52 6.08 -14.83 -21.56
CA ARG A 52 5.50 -15.17 -22.88
C ARG A 52 6.53 -15.13 -24.01
N LEU A 53 7.53 -14.27 -23.90
CA LEU A 53 8.66 -14.18 -24.83
C LEU A 53 9.77 -15.20 -24.55
N LYS A 54 9.60 -16.08 -23.54
CA LYS A 54 10.61 -17.04 -23.06
C LYS A 54 11.91 -16.38 -22.57
N LYS A 55 11.83 -15.12 -22.18
CA LYS A 55 12.91 -14.33 -21.57
C LYS A 55 12.87 -14.52 -20.06
N TYR A 56 13.34 -15.68 -19.61
CA TYR A 56 13.12 -16.13 -18.24
C TYR A 56 13.86 -15.32 -17.19
N HIS A 57 15.07 -14.84 -17.50
CA HIS A 57 15.84 -14.02 -16.57
C HIS A 57 15.13 -12.69 -16.30
N GLU A 58 14.74 -11.98 -17.37
CA GLU A 58 14.00 -10.72 -17.26
C GLU A 58 12.62 -10.92 -16.61
N ALA A 59 11.97 -12.06 -16.84
CA ALA A 59 10.72 -12.39 -16.17
C ALA A 59 10.90 -12.53 -14.64
N ILE A 60 11.92 -13.27 -14.20
CA ILE A 60 12.23 -13.47 -12.78
C ILE A 60 12.56 -12.13 -12.11
N GLU A 61 13.38 -11.29 -12.73
CA GLU A 61 13.73 -9.96 -12.20
C GLU A 61 12.48 -9.11 -11.95
N ASN A 62 11.55 -9.10 -12.91
CA ASN A 62 10.32 -8.33 -12.78
C ASN A 62 9.37 -8.92 -11.73
N PHE A 63 9.30 -10.24 -11.58
CA PHE A 63 8.56 -10.87 -10.49
C PHE A 63 9.17 -10.55 -9.12
N ASP A 64 10.49 -10.47 -9.00
CA ASP A 64 11.16 -10.06 -7.77
C ASP A 64 10.86 -8.61 -7.40
N ILE A 65 10.80 -7.71 -8.39
CA ILE A 65 10.40 -6.33 -8.15
C ILE A 65 8.93 -6.25 -7.73
N ALA A 66 8.03 -7.04 -8.35
CA ALA A 66 6.63 -7.10 -7.94
C ALA A 66 6.48 -7.51 -6.47
N ILE A 67 7.21 -8.55 -6.05
CA ILE A 67 7.25 -9.04 -4.65
C ILE A 67 7.82 -7.98 -3.70
N LYS A 68 8.81 -7.19 -4.14
CA LYS A 68 9.37 -6.11 -3.33
C LYS A 68 8.34 -5.01 -3.01
N TYR A 69 7.47 -4.68 -3.95
CA TYR A 69 6.44 -3.65 -3.75
C TYR A 69 5.21 -4.18 -3.00
N ASP A 70 4.83 -5.43 -3.26
CA ASP A 70 3.77 -6.13 -2.54
C ASP A 70 4.26 -7.54 -2.15
N PRO A 71 4.78 -7.72 -0.92
CA PRO A 71 5.23 -9.03 -0.43
C PRO A 71 4.11 -10.07 -0.35
N SER A 72 2.84 -9.66 -0.48
CA SER A 72 1.68 -10.55 -0.48
C SER A 72 1.19 -10.93 -1.89
N HIS A 73 1.90 -10.48 -2.94
CA HIS A 73 1.52 -10.70 -4.33
C HIS A 73 1.65 -12.17 -4.78
N ALA A 74 0.67 -13.01 -4.42
CA ALA A 74 0.70 -14.45 -4.63
C ALA A 74 0.96 -14.86 -6.10
N SER A 75 0.42 -14.12 -7.06
CA SER A 75 0.63 -14.39 -8.49
C SER A 75 2.09 -14.27 -8.91
N ALA A 76 2.86 -13.33 -8.35
CA ALA A 76 4.28 -13.16 -8.69
C ALA A 76 5.11 -14.33 -8.16
N TYR A 77 4.84 -14.81 -6.94
CA TYR A 77 5.48 -16.03 -6.42
C TYR A 77 5.16 -17.25 -7.27
N ASN A 78 3.88 -17.44 -7.62
CA ASN A 78 3.47 -18.56 -8.46
C ASN A 78 4.15 -18.53 -9.83
N SER A 79 4.14 -17.37 -10.51
CA SER A 79 4.80 -17.23 -11.81
C SER A 79 6.31 -17.40 -11.74
N LYS A 80 6.96 -16.92 -10.67
CA LYS A 80 8.39 -17.15 -10.44
C LYS A 80 8.70 -18.62 -10.19
N GLY A 81 7.87 -19.34 -9.43
CA GLY A 81 8.07 -20.77 -9.14
C GLY A 81 7.77 -21.71 -10.32
N MET A 82 7.04 -21.24 -11.34
CA MET A 82 6.80 -21.99 -12.58
C MET A 82 7.98 -21.94 -13.57
N LEU A 83 8.87 -20.97 -13.41
CA LEU A 83 10.08 -20.77 -14.21
C LEU A 83 11.25 -21.58 -13.66
#